data_AF-A0A3L7Q665-F1
#
_entry.id   AF-A0A3L7Q665-F1
#
_cell.length_a   1.000
_cell.length_b   1.000
_cell.length_c   1.000
_cell.angle_alpha   90.00
_cell.angle_beta   90.00
_cell.angle_gamma   90.00
#
_symmetry.space_group_name_H-M   'P 1'
#
loop_
_entity.id
_entity.type
_entity.pdbx_description
1 polymer ?
#
loop_
_entity_poly.entity_id
_entity_poly.type
_entity_poly.pdbx_seq_one_letter_code
_entity_poly.pdbx_strand_id
1 'polypeptide(L)'
;MFLGRSIRTARAPLGHVAIIGTWNYPLQLLGVQIVHALIAGNRVTVKPSERCPRTHAALLSLLGQGLPDGMLVWTEPTREAGERLLAGGRFDHVVFTGSSAVGRRVAQRCALDMIPSTLELSGSDSALVLADADPVRAARAVWNGFTMNAGQTCMAPRRAIVSREQAPAFLHEL
;
A
#
# COMPACT_ATOMS: atom_id res chain seq x y z
N MET A 1 -30.84 -9.03 30.55
CA MET A 1 -30.53 -8.76 31.96
C MET A 1 -29.02 -8.87 32.13
N PHE A 2 -28.31 -7.73 32.22
CA PHE A 2 -26.83 -7.64 32.32
C PHE A 2 -26.41 -6.88 33.59
N LEU A 3 -26.89 -7.28 34.77
CA LEU A 3 -26.40 -6.71 36.04
C LEU A 3 -25.19 -7.54 36.51
N GLY A 4 -24.03 -6.90 36.65
CA GLY A 4 -22.82 -7.50 37.25
C GLY A 4 -21.75 -8.07 36.31
N ARG A 5 -21.82 -7.84 34.98
CA ARG A 5 -20.75 -8.26 34.05
C ARG A 5 -19.92 -7.05 33.59
N SER A 6 -18.59 -7.18 33.64
CA SER A 6 -17.67 -6.26 32.96
C SER A 6 -17.16 -6.88 31.67
N ILE A 7 -17.30 -6.18 30.55
CA ILE A 7 -16.71 -6.58 29.26
C ILE A 7 -15.40 -5.82 29.08
N ARG A 8 -14.34 -6.54 28.70
CA ARG A 8 -13.07 -5.94 28.29
C ARG A 8 -12.76 -6.39 26.86
N THR A 9 -12.31 -5.46 26.04
CA THR A 9 -11.88 -5.71 24.66
C THR A 9 -10.41 -5.32 24.53
N ALA A 10 -9.64 -6.14 23.81
CA ALA A 10 -8.26 -5.84 23.45
C ALA A 10 -8.02 -6.16 21.97
N ARG A 11 -7.00 -5.55 21.38
CA ARG A 11 -6.53 -5.90 20.03
C ARG A 11 -5.40 -6.92 20.16
N ALA A 12 -5.50 -8.01 19.42
CA ALA A 12 -4.48 -9.06 19.34
C ALA A 12 -3.88 -9.08 17.92
N PRO A 13 -2.64 -9.59 17.75
CA PRO A 13 -2.08 -9.87 16.43
C PRO A 13 -3.01 -10.81 15.64
N LEU A 14 -2.97 -10.67 14.32
CA LEU A 14 -3.66 -11.59 13.40
C LEU A 14 -2.94 -12.93 13.33
N GLY A 15 -1.59 -12.91 13.34
CA GLY A 15 -0.76 -14.11 13.25
C GLY A 15 0.34 -13.95 12.21
N HIS A 16 0.20 -14.60 11.07
CA HIS A 16 1.16 -14.59 9.95
C HIS A 16 0.64 -13.74 8.79
N VAL A 17 1.31 -12.62 8.54
CA VAL A 17 0.97 -11.65 7.49
C VAL A 17 1.88 -11.82 6.28
N ALA A 18 1.31 -12.02 5.11
CA ALA A 18 2.03 -11.91 3.85
C ALA A 18 1.95 -10.47 3.30
N ILE A 19 3.07 -9.92 2.86
CA ILE A 19 3.14 -8.58 2.24
C ILE A 19 3.77 -8.71 0.85
N ILE A 20 3.02 -8.33 -0.18
CA ILE A 20 3.50 -8.29 -1.56
C ILE A 20 3.77 -6.83 -1.93
N GLY A 21 5.06 -6.47 -1.94
CA GLY A 21 5.52 -5.09 -2.09
C GLY A 21 5.50 -4.55 -3.52
N THR A 22 5.21 -3.26 -3.67
CA THR A 22 5.34 -2.48 -4.91
C THR A 22 6.71 -1.80 -5.03
N TRP A 23 6.98 -1.10 -6.13
CA TRP A 23 8.29 -0.54 -6.48
C TRP A 23 8.35 0.99 -6.54
N ASN A 24 7.21 1.67 -6.61
CA ASN A 24 7.18 3.11 -6.88
C ASN A 24 7.63 3.96 -5.68
N TYR A 25 7.43 3.48 -4.46
CA TYR A 25 8.02 4.03 -3.23
C TYR A 25 8.64 2.89 -2.43
N PRO A 26 9.78 2.36 -2.88
CA PRO A 26 10.25 1.03 -2.50
C PRO A 26 10.67 0.93 -1.02
N LEU A 27 11.02 2.04 -0.39
CA LEU A 27 11.31 2.08 1.04
C LEU A 27 10.04 2.34 1.86
N GLN A 28 9.34 3.44 1.56
CA GLN A 28 8.24 3.91 2.39
C GLN A 28 7.06 2.93 2.39
N LEU A 29 6.58 2.48 1.23
CA LEU A 29 5.36 1.66 1.15
C LEU A 29 5.57 0.26 1.74
N LEU A 30 6.69 -0.38 1.40
CA LEU A 30 6.98 -1.69 1.96
C LEU A 30 7.35 -1.59 3.45
N GLY A 31 8.18 -0.63 3.81
CA GLY A 31 8.66 -0.44 5.18
C GLY A 31 7.52 -0.18 6.17
N VAL A 32 6.59 0.73 5.84
CA VAL A 32 5.46 1.04 6.73
C VAL A 32 4.57 -0.18 6.97
N GLN A 33 4.33 -0.99 5.94
CA GLN A 33 3.52 -2.22 6.06
C GLN A 33 4.21 -3.26 6.95
N ILE A 34 5.52 -3.46 6.77
CA ILE A 34 6.31 -4.38 7.61
C ILE A 34 6.30 -3.92 9.07
N VAL A 35 6.62 -2.64 9.31
CA VAL A 35 6.69 -2.08 10.67
C VAL A 35 5.34 -2.18 11.38
N HIS A 36 4.24 -1.82 10.72
CA HIS A 36 2.90 -1.94 11.30
C HIS A 36 2.55 -3.39 11.67
N ALA A 37 2.85 -4.34 10.78
CA ALA A 37 2.57 -5.76 11.04
C ALA A 37 3.41 -6.30 12.21
N LEU A 38 4.71 -5.99 12.25
CA LEU A 38 5.62 -6.43 13.31
C LEU A 38 5.26 -5.82 14.68
N ILE A 39 5.00 -4.50 14.75
CA ILE A 39 4.63 -3.82 16.00
C ILE A 39 3.31 -4.36 16.55
N ALA A 40 2.37 -4.73 15.68
CA ALA A 40 1.14 -5.37 16.09
C ALA A 40 1.32 -6.82 16.62
N GLY A 41 2.54 -7.38 16.55
CA GLY A 41 2.88 -8.70 17.06
C GLY A 41 2.77 -9.84 16.03
N ASN A 42 2.73 -9.52 14.73
CA ASN A 42 2.61 -10.53 13.67
C ASN A 42 3.98 -11.03 13.20
N ARG A 43 4.02 -12.27 12.72
CA ARG A 43 5.10 -12.76 11.83
C ARG A 43 4.84 -12.26 10.42
N VAL A 44 5.90 -11.90 9.69
CA VAL A 44 5.80 -11.28 8.37
C VAL A 44 6.59 -12.07 7.33
N THR A 45 5.93 -12.39 6.21
CA THR A 45 6.61 -12.87 5.00
C THR A 45 6.43 -11.88 3.87
N VAL A 46 7.55 -11.44 3.29
CA VAL A 46 7.55 -10.43 2.22
C VAL A 46 7.85 -11.07 0.87
N LYS A 47 7.07 -10.74 -0.15
CA LYS A 47 7.49 -10.89 -1.55
C LYS A 47 7.99 -9.54 -2.06
N PRO A 48 9.32 -9.35 -2.22
CA PRO A 48 9.85 -8.07 -2.68
C PRO A 48 9.53 -7.84 -4.17
N SER A 49 9.29 -6.60 -4.59
CA SER A 49 9.12 -6.30 -6.02
C SER A 49 10.38 -6.63 -6.83
N GLU A 50 10.17 -7.24 -7.98
CA GLU A 50 11.18 -7.54 -9.00
C GLU A 50 11.78 -6.27 -9.65
N ARG A 51 11.12 -5.12 -9.50
CA ARG A 51 11.55 -3.85 -10.10
C ARG A 51 12.52 -3.04 -9.23
N CYS A 52 12.67 -3.39 -7.95
CA CYS A 52 13.60 -2.74 -7.02
C CYS A 52 14.24 -3.75 -6.05
N PRO A 53 14.80 -4.87 -6.54
CA PRO A 53 15.21 -5.99 -5.71
C PRO A 53 16.32 -5.61 -4.73
N ARG A 54 17.29 -4.78 -5.14
CA ARG A 54 18.41 -4.34 -4.31
C ARG A 54 17.96 -3.46 -3.15
N THR A 55 17.03 -2.53 -3.41
CA THR A 55 16.48 -1.63 -2.39
C THR A 55 15.69 -2.39 -1.34
N HIS A 56 14.82 -3.31 -1.77
CA HIS A 56 14.08 -4.13 -0.82
C HIS A 56 14.99 -5.09 -0.05
N ALA A 57 15.99 -5.70 -0.69
CA ALA A 57 16.95 -6.53 0.01
C ALA A 57 17.68 -5.75 1.11
N ALA A 58 18.14 -4.53 0.81
CA ALA A 58 18.77 -3.67 1.82
C ALA A 58 17.82 -3.33 2.98
N LEU A 59 16.56 -2.97 2.69
CA LEU A 59 15.54 -2.69 3.71
C LEU A 59 15.28 -3.91 4.59
N LEU A 60 15.05 -5.08 4.00
CA LEU A 60 14.72 -6.32 4.71
C LEU A 60 15.89 -6.79 5.57
N SER A 61 17.11 -6.75 5.05
CA SER A 61 18.32 -7.06 5.81
C SER A 61 18.55 -6.08 6.96
N LEU A 62 18.24 -4.80 6.78
CA LEU A 62 18.36 -3.80 7.86
C LEU A 62 17.33 -4.06 8.97
N LEU A 63 16.07 -4.28 8.61
CA LEU A 63 15.01 -4.55 9.58
C LEU A 63 15.19 -5.89 10.30
N GLY A 64 15.69 -6.91 9.58
CA GLY A 64 15.88 -8.26 10.13
C GLY A 64 16.94 -8.36 11.24
N GLN A 65 17.95 -7.48 11.25
CA GLN A 65 19.04 -7.52 12.23
C GLN A 65 18.60 -7.38 13.70
N GLY A 66 17.45 -6.77 13.95
CA GLY A 66 16.91 -6.55 15.30
C GLY A 66 15.79 -7.51 15.70
N LEU A 67 15.45 -8.50 14.86
CA LEU A 67 14.27 -9.34 15.03
C LEU A 67 14.63 -10.78 15.39
N PRO A 68 13.83 -11.46 16.23
CA PRO A 68 13.94 -12.91 16.40
C PRO A 68 13.80 -13.66 15.08
N ASP A 69 14.45 -14.81 14.97
CA ASP A 69 14.38 -15.67 13.80
C ASP A 69 12.93 -15.98 13.41
N GLY A 70 12.62 -15.87 12.12
CA GLY A 70 11.28 -16.15 11.57
C GLY A 70 10.24 -15.04 11.78
N MET A 71 10.55 -13.95 12.47
CA MET A 71 9.64 -12.80 12.57
C MET A 71 9.52 -12.04 11.25
N LEU A 72 10.60 -11.97 10.48
CA LEU A 72 10.64 -11.39 9.14
C LEU A 72 11.41 -12.32 8.22
N VAL A 73 10.72 -12.84 7.20
CA VAL A 73 11.32 -13.65 6.12
C VAL A 73 10.87 -13.12 4.77
N TRP A 74 11.58 -13.43 3.70
CA TRP A 74 11.22 -12.97 2.36
C TRP A 74 11.56 -13.98 1.27
N THR A 75 10.80 -13.91 0.18
CA THR A 75 10.98 -14.76 -1.01
C THR A 75 11.98 -14.16 -1.99
N GLU A 76 12.23 -14.85 -3.10
CA GLU A 76 12.89 -14.24 -4.25
C GLU A 76 12.04 -13.08 -4.82
N PRO A 77 12.68 -12.03 -5.37
CA PRO A 77 12.00 -10.90 -5.96
C PRO A 77 11.53 -11.21 -7.40
N THR A 78 10.70 -12.23 -7.58
CA THR A 78 10.11 -12.57 -8.90
C THR A 78 8.59 -12.51 -8.86
N ARG A 79 7.94 -12.45 -10.03
CA ARG A 79 6.47 -12.41 -10.10
C ARG A 79 5.85 -13.71 -9.62
N GLU A 80 6.43 -14.82 -10.06
CA GLU A 80 6.00 -16.19 -9.77
C GLU A 80 6.12 -16.51 -8.27
N ALA A 81 7.10 -15.91 -7.59
CA ALA A 81 7.25 -16.08 -6.14
C ALA A 81 6.02 -15.62 -5.37
N GLY A 82 5.29 -14.59 -5.84
CA GLY A 82 4.07 -14.12 -5.20
C GLY A 82 2.91 -15.11 -5.32
N GLU A 83 2.74 -15.72 -6.50
CA GLU A 83 1.71 -16.75 -6.72
C GLU A 83 2.04 -18.02 -5.92
N ARG A 84 3.30 -18.46 -5.94
CA ARG A 84 3.74 -19.60 -5.11
C ARG A 84 3.57 -19.34 -3.63
N LEU A 85 3.90 -18.13 -3.16
CA LEU A 85 3.73 -17.74 -1.77
C LEU A 85 2.28 -17.91 -1.33
N LEU A 86 1.32 -17.35 -2.08
CA LEU A 86 -0.11 -17.44 -1.75
C LEU A 86 -0.71 -18.84 -2.00
N ALA A 87 -0.12 -19.65 -2.87
CA ALA A 87 -0.56 -21.03 -3.10
C ALA A 87 -0.10 -21.98 -1.98
N GLY A 88 1.13 -21.83 -1.50
CA GLY A 88 1.72 -22.71 -0.49
C GLY A 88 1.57 -22.26 0.96
N GLY A 89 1.31 -20.98 1.20
CA GLY A 89 1.26 -20.39 2.54
C GLY A 89 -0.13 -20.37 3.15
N ARG A 90 -0.21 -20.67 4.46
CA ARG A 90 -1.37 -20.36 5.30
C ARG A 90 -1.09 -19.03 6.00
N PHE A 91 -1.75 -17.98 5.53
CA PHE A 91 -1.61 -16.64 6.12
C PHE A 91 -2.90 -16.28 6.84
N ASP A 92 -2.75 -15.52 7.93
CA ASP A 92 -3.87 -14.94 8.66
C ASP A 92 -4.29 -13.59 8.06
N HIS A 93 -3.43 -12.98 7.22
CA HIS A 93 -3.75 -11.78 6.44
C HIS A 93 -2.82 -11.61 5.25
N VAL A 94 -3.31 -11.00 4.18
CA VAL A 94 -2.50 -10.62 3.00
C VAL A 94 -2.60 -9.12 2.72
N VAL A 95 -1.46 -8.46 2.64
CA VAL A 95 -1.34 -7.06 2.18
C VAL A 95 -0.75 -7.06 0.77
N PHE A 96 -1.44 -6.43 -0.17
CA PHE A 96 -0.97 -6.26 -1.53
C PHE A 96 -1.08 -4.80 -1.96
N THR A 97 0.01 -4.27 -2.52
CA THR A 97 0.01 -2.97 -3.20
C THR A 97 0.41 -3.15 -4.65
N GLY A 98 -0.43 -2.70 -5.58
CA GLY A 98 -0.12 -2.82 -7.01
C GLY A 98 -1.30 -2.52 -7.93
N SER A 99 -1.36 -3.22 -9.06
CA SER A 99 -2.42 -2.96 -10.05
C SER A 99 -3.75 -3.60 -9.64
N SER A 100 -4.87 -2.98 -10.02
CA SER A 100 -6.20 -3.56 -9.75
C SER A 100 -6.40 -4.93 -10.41
N ALA A 101 -5.77 -5.17 -11.57
CA ALA A 101 -5.80 -6.46 -12.25
C ALA A 101 -5.11 -7.58 -11.43
N VAL A 102 -3.95 -7.29 -10.82
CA VAL A 102 -3.27 -8.25 -9.94
C VAL A 102 -4.01 -8.37 -8.61
N GLY A 103 -4.49 -7.26 -8.05
CA GLY A 103 -5.26 -7.24 -6.80
C GLY A 103 -6.49 -8.14 -6.83
N ARG A 104 -7.23 -8.18 -7.95
CA ARG A 104 -8.34 -9.13 -8.13
C ARG A 104 -7.91 -10.59 -8.05
N ARG A 105 -6.77 -10.93 -8.66
CA ARG A 105 -6.21 -12.30 -8.60
C ARG A 105 -5.76 -12.66 -7.18
N VAL A 106 -5.14 -11.72 -6.47
CA VAL A 106 -4.78 -11.90 -5.05
C VAL A 106 -6.04 -12.12 -4.22
N ALA A 107 -7.08 -11.30 -4.38
CA ALA A 107 -8.35 -11.44 -3.68
C ALA A 107 -9.01 -12.79 -3.93
N GLN A 108 -9.07 -13.23 -5.19
CA GLN A 108 -9.60 -14.54 -5.59
C GLN A 108 -8.83 -15.68 -4.91
N ARG A 109 -7.49 -15.59 -4.89
CA ARG A 109 -6.67 -16.60 -4.23
C ARG A 109 -6.91 -16.63 -2.72
N CYS A 110 -6.98 -15.46 -2.07
CA CYS A 110 -7.25 -15.37 -0.64
C CYS A 110 -8.64 -15.92 -0.27
N ALA A 111 -9.63 -15.71 -1.13
CA ALA A 111 -11.00 -16.19 -0.91
C ALA A 111 -11.12 -17.73 -0.86
N LEU A 112 -10.24 -18.46 -1.55
CA LEU A 112 -10.24 -19.94 -1.51
C LEU A 112 -10.01 -20.49 -0.10
N ASP A 113 -9.25 -19.75 0.72
CA ASP A 113 -8.88 -20.14 2.09
C ASP A 113 -9.47 -19.16 3.13
N MET A 114 -10.42 -18.31 2.72
CA MET A 114 -11.04 -17.26 3.55
C MET A 114 -10.04 -16.33 4.26
N ILE A 115 -8.89 -16.08 3.64
CA ILE A 115 -7.85 -15.21 4.17
C ILE A 115 -8.28 -13.74 3.97
N PRO A 116 -8.35 -12.92 5.03
CA PRO A 116 -8.63 -11.51 4.88
C PRO A 116 -7.48 -10.82 4.13
N SER A 117 -7.82 -9.79 3.35
CA SER A 117 -6.81 -9.06 2.57
C SER A 117 -7.01 -7.55 2.62
N THR A 118 -5.90 -6.83 2.55
CA THR A 118 -5.83 -5.38 2.35
C THR A 118 -5.21 -5.11 0.99
N LEU A 119 -5.96 -4.44 0.12
CA LEU A 119 -5.60 -4.25 -1.28
C LEU A 119 -5.52 -2.75 -1.60
N GLU A 120 -4.28 -2.25 -1.73
CA GLU A 120 -3.98 -0.89 -2.16
C GLU A 120 -3.71 -0.88 -3.67
N LEU A 121 -4.72 -0.46 -4.45
CA LEU A 121 -4.77 -0.70 -5.89
C LEU A 121 -4.59 0.59 -6.71
N SER A 122 -4.82 0.49 -8.03
CA SER A 122 -4.65 1.62 -8.93
C SER A 122 -5.72 2.69 -8.69
N GLY A 123 -5.27 3.94 -8.46
CA GLY A 123 -6.11 5.13 -8.34
C GLY A 123 -6.26 5.89 -9.66
N SER A 124 -7.32 6.68 -9.75
CA SER A 124 -7.59 7.56 -10.89
C SER A 124 -8.20 8.87 -10.39
N ASP A 125 -7.47 9.50 -9.48
CA ASP A 125 -8.00 10.53 -8.61
C ASP A 125 -8.24 11.83 -9.38
N SER A 126 -9.22 12.62 -8.92
CA SER A 126 -9.59 13.90 -9.53
C SER A 126 -9.29 15.02 -8.54
N ALA A 127 -8.63 16.08 -9.00
CA ALA A 127 -8.54 17.33 -8.25
C ALA A 127 -9.71 18.24 -8.66
N LEU A 128 -10.53 18.67 -7.70
CA LEU A 128 -11.63 19.59 -7.94
C LEU A 128 -11.21 21.01 -7.52
N VAL A 129 -11.29 21.97 -8.43
CA VAL A 129 -11.00 23.39 -8.16
C VAL A 129 -12.30 24.16 -8.24
N LEU A 130 -12.84 24.52 -7.08
CA LEU A 130 -14.13 25.20 -6.93
C LEU A 130 -14.02 26.69 -7.21
N ALA A 131 -15.16 27.36 -7.37
CA ALA A 131 -15.23 28.77 -7.77
C ALA A 131 -14.62 29.73 -6.73
N ASP A 132 -14.53 29.34 -5.46
CA ASP A 132 -13.93 30.09 -4.36
C ASP A 132 -12.47 29.68 -4.06
N ALA A 133 -11.91 28.75 -4.83
CA ALA A 133 -10.52 28.32 -4.67
C ALA A 133 -9.55 29.37 -5.23
N ASP A 134 -8.37 29.47 -4.61
CA ASP A 134 -7.23 30.18 -5.19
C ASP A 134 -6.69 29.36 -6.41
N PRO A 135 -6.82 29.89 -7.64
CA PRO A 135 -6.49 29.15 -8.85
C PRO A 135 -4.98 28.91 -9.00
N VAL A 136 -4.15 29.85 -8.54
CA VAL A 136 -2.69 29.77 -8.64
C VAL A 136 -2.16 28.70 -7.68
N ARG A 137 -2.64 28.73 -6.42
CA ARG A 137 -2.29 27.69 -5.45
C ARG A 137 -2.79 26.32 -5.88
N ALA A 138 -4.00 26.25 -6.44
CA ALA A 138 -4.56 25.01 -6.95
C ALA A 138 -3.73 24.44 -8.11
N ALA A 139 -3.34 25.26 -9.09
CA ALA A 139 -2.51 24.85 -10.22
C ALA A 139 -1.18 24.25 -9.76
N ARG A 140 -0.47 24.94 -8.86
CA ARG A 140 0.80 24.44 -8.29
C ARG A 140 0.64 23.12 -7.54
N ALA A 141 -0.41 22.99 -6.73
CA ALA A 141 -0.68 21.77 -5.98
C ALA A 141 -1.00 20.59 -6.90
N VAL A 142 -1.84 20.81 -7.91
CA VAL A 142 -2.17 19.80 -8.93
C VAL A 142 -0.93 19.40 -9.71
N TRP A 143 -0.13 20.35 -10.18
CA TRP A 143 1.11 20.09 -10.90
C TRP A 143 2.09 19.28 -10.08
N ASN A 144 2.31 19.66 -8.81
CA ASN A 144 3.17 18.93 -7.90
C ASN A 144 2.66 17.49 -7.70
N GLY A 145 1.38 17.31 -7.42
CA GLY A 145 0.79 15.98 -7.24
C GLY A 145 0.89 15.11 -8.50
N PHE A 146 0.68 15.72 -9.68
CA PHE A 146 0.77 15.02 -10.97
C PHE A 146 2.20 14.60 -11.31
N THR A 147 3.19 15.47 -11.03
CA THR A 147 4.59 15.26 -11.40
C THR A 147 5.43 14.55 -10.34
N MET A 148 4.94 14.48 -9.10
CA MET A 148 5.62 13.78 -8.01
C MET A 148 5.95 12.34 -8.42
N ASN A 149 7.22 11.96 -8.22
CA ASN A 149 7.75 10.64 -8.60
C ASN A 149 7.51 10.30 -10.09
N ALA A 150 7.59 11.32 -10.96
CA ALA A 150 7.26 11.23 -12.39
C ALA A 150 5.85 10.67 -12.65
N GLY A 151 4.88 10.99 -11.78
CA GLY A 151 3.49 10.54 -11.88
C GLY A 151 3.25 9.08 -11.49
N GLN A 152 4.27 8.40 -10.95
CA GLN A 152 4.21 7.01 -10.49
C GLN A 152 3.68 6.91 -9.05
N THR A 153 2.63 7.68 -8.75
CA THR A 153 1.99 7.73 -7.43
C THR A 153 0.55 7.26 -7.58
N CYS A 154 0.10 6.35 -6.71
CA CYS A 154 -1.27 5.82 -6.77
C CYS A 154 -2.33 6.92 -6.59
N MET A 155 -2.09 7.84 -5.66
CA MET A 155 -2.96 8.98 -5.33
C MET A 155 -2.69 10.23 -6.16
N ALA A 156 -1.79 10.17 -7.15
CA ALA A 156 -1.56 11.34 -8.01
C ALA A 156 -2.85 11.63 -8.80
N PRO A 157 -3.30 12.90 -8.84
CA PRO A 157 -4.45 13.26 -9.64
C PRO A 157 -4.19 12.91 -11.10
N ARG A 158 -5.19 12.35 -11.78
CA ARG A 158 -5.16 12.04 -13.22
C ARG A 158 -5.89 13.08 -14.06
N ARG A 159 -6.66 13.94 -13.40
CA ARG A 159 -7.41 15.04 -14.00
C ARG A 159 -7.65 16.15 -12.98
N ALA A 160 -7.70 17.38 -13.47
CA ALA A 160 -8.25 18.51 -12.73
C ALA A 160 -9.60 18.88 -13.34
N ILE A 161 -10.61 19.09 -12.48
CA ILE A 161 -11.93 19.58 -12.85
C ILE A 161 -12.04 20.98 -12.24
N VAL A 162 -11.98 22.00 -13.09
CA VAL A 162 -11.84 23.39 -12.67
C VAL A 162 -13.11 24.15 -13.00
N SER A 163 -13.61 24.95 -12.05
CA SER A 163 -14.74 25.85 -12.31
C SER A 163 -14.37 26.84 -13.43
N ARG A 164 -15.37 27.20 -14.23
CA ARG A 164 -15.15 28.02 -15.42
C ARG A 164 -14.52 29.38 -15.08
N GLU A 165 -14.88 29.93 -13.93
CA GLU A 165 -14.38 31.19 -13.39
C GLU A 165 -12.88 31.12 -13.08
N GLN A 166 -12.40 29.98 -12.57
CA GLN A 166 -11.01 29.79 -12.16
C GLN A 166 -10.10 29.31 -13.30
N ALA A 167 -10.68 28.77 -14.37
CA ALA A 167 -9.93 28.13 -15.45
C ALA A 167 -8.85 29.02 -16.09
N PRO A 168 -9.08 30.32 -16.41
CA PRO A 168 -8.05 31.14 -17.05
C PRO A 168 -6.80 31.32 -16.20
N ALA A 169 -6.97 31.65 -14.91
CA ALA A 169 -5.86 31.85 -13.98
C ALA A 169 -5.14 30.53 -13.65
N PHE A 170 -5.89 29.44 -13.51
CA PHE A 170 -5.34 28.11 -13.26
C PHE A 170 -4.47 27.64 -14.43
N LEU A 171 -4.95 27.80 -15.68
CA LEU A 171 -4.21 27.39 -16.87
C LEU A 171 -2.99 28.27 -17.16
N HIS A 172 -3.01 29.54 -16.77
CA HIS A 172 -1.86 30.43 -16.93
C HIS A 172 -0.69 30.04 -16.00
N GLU A 173 -0.98 29.49 -14.83
CA GLU A 173 0.05 29.08 -13.86
C GLU A 173 0.61 27.68 -14.13
N LEU A 174 -0.17 26.78 -14.76
CA LEU A 174 0.28 25.44 -15.16
C LEU A 174 1.30 25.47 -16.29
#